data_AF-A0A1X1BT58-F1
#
_entry.id   AF-A0A1X1BT58-F1
#
_cell.length_a   1.000
_cell.length_b   1.000
_cell.length_c   1.000
_cell.angle_alpha   90.00
_cell.angle_beta   90.00
_cell.angle_gamma   90.00
#
_symmetry.space_group_name_H-M   'P 1'
#
loop_
_entity.id
_entity.type
_entity.pdbx_description
1 polymer ?
#
loop_
_entity_poly.entity_id
_entity_poly.type
_entity_poly.pdbx_seq_one_letter_code
_entity_poly.pdbx_strand_id
1 'polypeptide(L)'
;MTDAMIRDLQIDQRQLVLNQTHLTLLDVQPVTAEMALYYAHQDIKELDVDSQKLSGYQEIYTFPGTQNLIVNYDYQNKAGKHNKFIASMLINDEECSVRFNGYIIVKREF
;
A
#
# COMPACT_ATOMS: atom_id res chain seq x y z
N MET A 1 -2.33 -2.64 -4.24
CA MET A 1 -1.44 -2.32 -5.38
C MET A 1 -2.16 -2.40 -6.73
N THR A 2 -2.76 -3.54 -7.11
CA THR A 2 -3.38 -3.72 -8.44
C THR A 2 -4.36 -2.60 -8.82
N ASP A 3 -5.24 -2.20 -7.90
CA ASP A 3 -6.22 -1.13 -8.15
C ASP A 3 -5.56 0.22 -8.40
N ALA A 4 -4.48 0.54 -7.67
CA ALA A 4 -3.71 1.76 -7.87
C ALA A 4 -3.04 1.76 -9.24
N MET A 5 -2.45 0.64 -9.64
CA MET A 5 -1.88 0.48 -10.98
C MET A 5 -2.92 0.68 -12.09
N ILE A 6 -4.11 0.11 -11.95
CA ILE A 6 -5.19 0.26 -12.95
C ILE A 6 -5.65 1.71 -13.03
N ARG A 7 -5.92 2.36 -11.88
CA ARG A 7 -6.41 3.74 -11.85
C ARG A 7 -5.38 4.75 -12.31
N ASP A 8 -4.17 4.68 -11.75
CA ASP A 8 -3.16 5.72 -11.89
C ASP A 8 -2.42 5.60 -13.23
N LEU A 9 -2.18 4.37 -13.69
CA LEU A 9 -1.38 4.10 -14.89
C LEU A 9 -2.22 3.71 -16.11
N GLN A 10 -3.54 3.62 -15.94
CA GLN A 10 -4.51 3.25 -16.98
C GLN A 10 -4.23 1.89 -17.62
N ILE A 11 -3.71 0.94 -16.83
CA ILE A 11 -3.43 -0.43 -17.30
C ILE A 11 -4.74 -1.23 -17.33
N ASP A 12 -5.07 -1.82 -18.48
CA ASP A 12 -6.21 -2.71 -18.61
C ASP A 12 -5.95 -4.00 -17.81
N GLN A 13 -6.79 -4.25 -16.80
CA GLN A 13 -6.71 -5.45 -15.95
C GLN A 13 -6.66 -6.75 -16.75
N ARG A 14 -7.29 -6.81 -17.94
CA ARG A 14 -7.32 -8.00 -18.81
C ARG A 14 -5.96 -8.33 -19.43
N GLN A 15 -5.01 -7.39 -19.38
CA GLN A 15 -3.63 -7.62 -19.80
C GLN A 15 -2.81 -8.33 -18.73
N LEU A 16 -3.21 -8.23 -17.45
CA LEU A 16 -2.48 -8.79 -16.32
C LEU A 16 -2.69 -10.30 -16.25
N VAL A 17 -1.60 -11.01 -16.00
CA VAL A 17 -1.61 -12.45 -15.72
C VAL A 17 -1.37 -12.63 -14.22
N LEU A 18 -2.42 -12.43 -13.42
CA LEU A 18 -2.30 -12.30 -11.96
C LEU A 18 -1.73 -13.53 -11.25
N ASN A 19 -1.95 -14.73 -11.80
CA ASN A 19 -1.37 -15.97 -11.29
C ASN A 19 0.14 -16.11 -11.59
N GLN A 20 0.69 -15.26 -12.45
CA GLN A 20 2.12 -15.15 -12.75
C GLN A 20 2.74 -13.90 -12.10
N THR A 21 1.97 -13.11 -11.35
CA THR A 21 2.51 -12.00 -10.57
C THR A 21 3.35 -12.56 -9.43
N HIS A 22 4.58 -12.08 -9.32
CA HIS A 22 5.47 -12.45 -8.23
C HIS A 22 5.54 -11.33 -7.20
N LEU A 23 5.34 -11.69 -5.93
CA LEU A 23 5.48 -10.80 -4.79
C LEU A 23 6.73 -11.16 -4.01
N THR A 24 7.52 -10.17 -3.65
CA THR A 24 8.70 -10.36 -2.81
C THR A 24 8.63 -9.38 -1.65
N LEU A 25 8.56 -9.89 -0.44
CA LEU A 25 8.69 -9.08 0.77
C LEU A 25 10.14 -8.57 0.85
N LEU A 26 10.31 -7.26 0.83
CA LEU A 26 11.62 -6.62 0.92
C LEU A 26 11.95 -6.27 2.36
N ASP A 27 10.97 -5.75 3.10
CA ASP A 27 11.18 -5.32 4.49
C ASP A 27 9.86 -5.33 5.28
N VAL A 28 9.99 -5.45 6.60
CA VAL A 28 8.91 -5.31 7.58
C VAL A 28 9.36 -4.33 8.63
N GLN A 29 8.70 -3.17 8.69
CA GLN A 29 9.04 -2.12 9.63
C GLN A 29 7.92 -1.95 10.67
N PRO A 30 8.25 -1.82 11.97
CA PRO A 30 7.25 -1.44 12.95
C PRO A 30 6.73 -0.03 12.66
N VAL A 31 5.45 0.20 12.92
CA VAL A 31 4.88 1.56 12.85
C VAL A 31 5.28 2.31 14.11
N THR A 32 6.00 3.43 13.95
CA THR A 32 6.35 4.29 15.09
C THR A 32 5.19 5.22 15.46
N ALA A 33 5.24 5.79 16.66
CA ALA A 33 4.23 6.75 17.09
C ALA A 33 4.16 7.98 16.17
N GLU A 34 5.30 8.45 15.66
CA GLU A 34 5.39 9.57 14.72
C GLU A 34 4.76 9.22 13.37
N MET A 35 5.00 8.01 12.88
CA MET A 35 4.40 7.52 11.63
C MET A 35 2.88 7.36 11.76
N ALA A 36 2.41 6.80 12.89
CA ALA A 36 0.99 6.70 13.20
C ALA A 36 0.31 8.08 13.27
N LEU A 37 0.94 9.03 13.96
CA LEU A 37 0.44 10.41 14.06
C LEU A 37 0.40 11.11 12.70
N TYR A 38 1.43 10.92 11.87
CA TYR A 38 1.48 11.44 10.51
C TYR A 38 0.29 10.94 9.68
N TYR A 39 0.02 9.64 9.70
CA TYR A 39 -1.11 9.08 8.94
C TYR A 39 -2.47 9.50 9.49
N ALA A 40 -2.62 9.59 10.81
CA ALA A 40 -3.85 10.10 11.42
C ALA A 40 -4.15 11.56 10.98
N HIS A 41 -3.12 12.41 10.90
CA HIS A 41 -3.26 13.76 10.36
C HIS A 41 -3.63 13.78 8.87
N GLN A 42 -3.06 12.87 8.06
CA GLN A 42 -3.43 12.76 6.65
C GLN A 42 -4.90 12.40 6.48
N ASP A 43 -5.40 11.41 7.22
CA ASP A 43 -6.78 10.94 7.08
C ASP A 43 -7.80 11.96 7.55
N ILE A 44 -7.54 12.61 8.69
CA ILE A 44 -8.43 13.67 9.18
C ILE A 44 -8.56 14.78 8.14
N LYS A 45 -7.46 15.13 7.46
CA LYS A 45 -7.47 16.13 6.40
C LYS A 45 -8.16 15.64 5.14
N GLU A 46 -7.91 14.41 4.71
CA GLU A 46 -8.47 13.84 3.48
C GLU A 46 -9.98 13.57 3.59
N LEU A 47 -10.43 13.14 4.77
CA LEU A 47 -11.82 12.81 5.07
C LEU A 47 -12.63 14.00 5.62
N ASP A 48 -12.00 15.18 5.77
CA ASP A 48 -12.61 16.40 6.33
C ASP A 48 -13.28 16.15 7.71
N VAL A 49 -12.54 15.48 8.60
CA VAL A 49 -13.03 15.08 9.92
C VAL A 49 -12.57 16.09 10.98
N ASP A 50 -13.34 16.21 12.07
CA ASP A 50 -12.92 17.03 13.22
C ASP A 50 -11.57 16.54 13.79
N SER A 51 -10.63 17.47 13.92
CA SER A 51 -9.34 17.31 14.58
C SER A 51 -9.40 16.68 15.99
N GLN A 52 -10.51 16.81 16.71
CA GLN A 52 -10.72 16.17 18.01
C GLN A 52 -10.69 14.63 17.93
N LYS A 53 -10.88 14.05 16.73
CA LYS A 53 -10.79 12.60 16.51
C LYS A 53 -9.37 12.08 16.26
N LEU A 54 -8.36 12.95 16.31
CA LEU A 54 -6.97 12.58 16.00
C LEU A 54 -6.45 11.38 16.77
N SER A 55 -6.73 11.32 18.08
CA SER A 55 -6.31 10.18 18.90
C SER A 55 -6.94 8.87 18.42
N GLY A 56 -8.24 8.88 18.10
CA GLY A 56 -8.93 7.69 17.61
C GLY A 56 -8.40 7.21 16.25
N TYR A 57 -8.02 8.13 15.36
CA TYR A 57 -7.36 7.77 14.10
C TYR A 57 -5.93 7.26 14.32
N GLN A 58 -5.20 7.85 15.26
CA GLN A 58 -3.85 7.40 15.61
C GLN A 58 -3.88 5.98 16.19
N GLU A 59 -4.89 5.66 17.00
CA GLU A 59 -5.07 4.33 17.61
C GLU A 59 -5.15 3.20 16.59
N ILE A 60 -5.79 3.44 15.43
CA ILE A 60 -5.86 2.49 14.31
C ILE A 60 -4.45 2.07 13.87
N TYR A 61 -3.52 3.02 13.81
CA TYR A 61 -2.15 2.81 13.35
C TYR A 61 -1.19 2.31 14.44
N THR A 62 -1.60 2.37 15.69
CA THR A 62 -0.86 1.80 16.83
C THR A 62 -1.47 0.51 17.35
N PHE A 63 -2.49 -0.02 16.67
CA PHE A 63 -3.13 -1.28 17.05
C PHE A 63 -2.07 -2.40 17.15
N PRO A 64 -2.20 -3.34 18.09
CA PRO A 64 -1.25 -4.45 18.22
C PRO A 64 -0.97 -5.15 16.88
N GLY A 65 0.30 -5.47 16.66
CA GLY A 65 0.74 -6.13 15.43
C GLY A 65 0.78 -5.22 14.19
N THR A 66 0.52 -3.92 14.31
CA THR A 66 0.60 -3.03 13.14
C THR A 66 2.03 -2.94 12.58
N GLN A 67 2.18 -3.29 11.31
CA GLN A 67 3.45 -3.35 10.59
C GLN A 67 3.33 -2.70 9.22
N ASN A 68 4.38 -1.99 8.82
CA ASN A 68 4.56 -1.52 7.45
C ASN A 68 5.32 -2.57 6.63
N LEU A 69 4.64 -3.15 5.65
CA LEU A 69 5.24 -4.05 4.69
C LEU A 69 5.74 -3.27 3.49
N ILE A 70 7.01 -3.51 3.13
CA ILE A 70 7.59 -3.06 1.87
C ILE A 70 7.68 -4.26 0.93
N VAL A 71 6.92 -4.22 -0.17
CA VAL A 71 6.75 -5.36 -1.06
C VAL A 71 7.10 -4.96 -2.49
N ASN A 72 7.96 -5.75 -3.13
CA ASN A 72 8.17 -5.69 -4.57
C ASN A 72 7.09 -6.51 -5.29
N TYR A 73 6.36 -5.86 -6.19
CA TYR A 73 5.37 -6.44 -7.09
C TYR A 73 5.97 -6.54 -8.49
N ASP A 74 6.04 -7.74 -9.05
CA ASP A 74 6.46 -8.00 -10.43
C ASP A 74 5.26 -8.53 -11.21
N TYR A 75 4.56 -7.64 -11.91
CA TYR A 75 3.41 -7.96 -12.74
C TYR A 75 3.85 -8.35 -14.15
N GLN A 76 3.27 -9.42 -14.67
CA GLN A 76 3.48 -9.86 -16.05
C GLN A 76 2.22 -9.68 -16.91
N ASN A 77 2.39 -9.30 -18.17
CA ASN A 77 1.31 -9.31 -19.15
C ASN A 77 1.39 -10.52 -20.11
N LYS A 78 0.36 -10.68 -20.95
CA LYS A 78 0.28 -11.80 -21.94
C LYS A 78 1.41 -11.81 -22.98
N ALA A 79 2.11 -10.70 -23.17
CA ALA A 79 3.26 -10.61 -24.06
C ALA A 79 4.60 -10.89 -23.33
N GLY A 80 4.55 -11.29 -22.07
CA GLY A 80 5.73 -11.56 -21.24
C GLY A 80 6.46 -10.30 -20.77
N LYS A 81 5.86 -9.12 -20.90
CA LYS A 81 6.44 -7.86 -20.39
C LYS A 81 6.15 -7.70 -18.90
N HIS A 82 7.03 -6.98 -18.22
CA HIS A 82 7.05 -6.84 -16.77
C HIS A 82 6.94 -5.39 -16.31
N ASN A 83 6.03 -5.15 -15.37
CA ASN A 83 5.94 -3.92 -14.60
C ASN A 83 6.33 -4.22 -13.15
N LYS A 84 7.36 -3.55 -12.63
CA LYS A 84 7.86 -3.73 -11.27
C LYS A 84 7.59 -2.50 -10.42
N PHE A 85 7.02 -2.71 -9.25
CA PHE A 85 6.71 -1.66 -8.29
C PHE A 85 7.20 -2.06 -6.92
N ILE A 86 7.65 -1.09 -6.13
CA ILE A 86 7.82 -1.29 -4.69
C ILE A 86 6.71 -0.50 -4.01
N ALA A 87 5.89 -1.18 -3.23
CA ALA A 87 4.76 -0.58 -2.53
C ALA A 87 4.91 -0.72 -1.02
N SER A 88 4.33 0.24 -0.30
CA SER A 88 4.26 0.25 1.16
C SER A 88 2.79 0.15 1.59
N MET A 89 2.52 -0.74 2.55
CA MET A 89 1.18 -0.88 3.13
C MET A 89 1.27 -1.24 4.61
N LEU A 90 0.32 -0.73 5.39
CA LEU A 90 0.13 -1.13 6.77
C LEU A 90 -0.84 -2.31 6.85
N ILE A 91 -0.46 -3.31 7.63
CA ILE A 91 -1.30 -4.42 8.06
C ILE A 91 -1.29 -4.48 9.59
N ASN A 92 -2.24 -5.17 10.20
CA ASN A 92 -2.17 -5.55 11.61
C ASN A 92 -2.67 -6.99 11.79
N ASP A 93 -2.82 -7.42 13.05
CA ASP A 93 -3.20 -8.81 13.37
C ASP A 93 -4.64 -9.16 12.96
N GLU A 94 -5.51 -8.17 12.72
CA GLU A 94 -6.93 -8.35 12.37
C GLU A 94 -7.24 -8.04 10.90
N GLU A 95 -6.50 -7.10 10.29
CA GLU A 95 -6.72 -6.57 8.96
C GLU A 95 -5.45 -6.65 8.09
N CYS A 96 -5.58 -7.33 6.95
CA CYS A 96 -4.52 -7.43 5.95
C CYS A 96 -4.34 -6.15 5.10
N SER A 97 -5.10 -5.08 5.37
CA SER A 97 -5.05 -3.84 4.59
C SER A 97 -5.56 -2.64 5.42
N VAL A 98 -4.82 -2.27 6.46
CA VAL A 98 -5.11 -1.08 7.27
C VAL A 98 -4.92 0.20 6.45
N ARG A 99 -3.82 0.30 5.69
CA ARG A 99 -3.52 1.47 4.85
C ARG A 99 -2.64 1.13 3.67
N PHE A 100 -2.94 1.67 2.50
CA PHE A 100 -2.01 1.68 1.37
C PHE A 100 -1.28 3.03 1.29
N ASN A 101 0.03 3.05 1.53
CA ASN A 101 0.82 4.29 1.59
C ASN A 101 1.22 4.82 0.21
N GLY A 102 1.21 3.96 -0.80
CA GLY A 102 1.63 4.28 -2.16
C GLY A 102 2.70 3.32 -2.68
N TYR A 103 3.30 3.71 -3.79
CA TYR A 103 4.28 2.89 -4.49
C TYR A 103 5.26 3.76 -5.29
N ILE A 104 6.39 3.14 -5.64
CA ILE A 104 7.34 3.65 -6.62
C ILE A 104 7.39 2.72 -7.83
N ILE A 105 7.62 3.29 -9.01
CA ILE A 105 7.78 2.54 -10.26
C ILE A 105 9.26 2.21 -10.40
N VAL A 106 9.59 0.92 -10.31
CA VAL A 106 10.97 0.42 -10.53
C VAL A 106 11.19 0.13 -12.01
N LYS A 107 10.18 -0.44 -12.68
CA LYS A 107 10.22 -0.80 -14.10
C LYS A 107 8.82 -0.73 -14.69
N ARG A 108 8.67 -0.19 -15.90
CA ARG A 108 7.40 -0.18 -16.64
C ARG A 108 7.62 -0.48 -18.13
N GLU A 109 7.09 -1.60 -18.60
CA GLU A 109 7.15 -2.05 -20.00
C GLU A 109 5.80 -2.04 -20.72
N PHE A 110 4.70 -1.91 -19.96
CA PHE A 110 3.34 -1.83 -20.49
C PHE A 110 2.43 -0.91 -19.65
#